data_AF-A0A261Q4Y3-F1
#
_entry.id   AF-A0A261Q4Y3-F1
#
_cell.length_a   1.000
_cell.length_b   1.000
_cell.length_c   1.000
_cell.angle_alpha   90.00
_cell.angle_beta   90.00
_cell.angle_gamma   90.00
#
_symmetry.space_group_name_H-M   'P 1'
#
loop_
_entity.id
_entity.type
_entity.pdbx_description
1 polymer ?
#
loop_
_entity_poly.entity_id
_entity_poly.type
_entity_poly.pdbx_seq_one_letter_code
_entity_poly.pdbx_strand_id
1 'polypeptide(L)'
;MIQTFTQNDILRYAYEETSTEENQQIEELLMHDHELLLFYLDIMDLKAGLNKVELQPSTRVTDTILEYSRVSRQKNQSRQQSY
;
A
#
# COMPACT_ATOMS: atom_id res chain seq x y z
N MET A 1 -27.42 17.22 -10.31
CA MET A 1 -26.20 17.51 -11.08
C MET A 1 -25.67 16.17 -11.56
N ILE A 2 -25.14 16.11 -12.78
CA ILE A 2 -24.41 14.92 -13.23
C ILE A 2 -23.05 14.99 -12.54
N GLN A 3 -22.76 14.04 -11.66
CA GLN A 3 -21.43 13.91 -11.05
C GLN A 3 -20.51 13.30 -12.10
N THR A 4 -19.59 14.08 -12.66
CA THR A 4 -18.63 13.56 -13.63
C THR A 4 -17.45 12.96 -12.87
N PHE A 5 -17.37 11.64 -12.84
CA PHE A 5 -16.19 10.94 -12.33
C PHE A 5 -15.08 10.93 -13.39
N THR A 6 -13.84 10.98 -12.92
CA THR A 6 -12.63 11.02 -13.73
C THR A 6 -11.74 9.81 -13.45
N GLN A 7 -10.67 9.63 -14.22
CA GLN A 7 -9.64 8.63 -13.93
C GLN A 7 -9.08 8.73 -12.50
N ASN A 8 -9.00 9.95 -11.94
CA ASN A 8 -8.53 10.14 -10.57
C ASN A 8 -9.47 9.50 -9.54
N ASP A 9 -10.78 9.52 -9.81
CA ASP A 9 -11.76 8.91 -8.91
C ASP A 9 -11.74 7.39 -9.00
N ILE A 10 -11.51 6.85 -10.20
CA ILE A 10 -11.27 5.41 -10.39
C ILE A 10 -9.99 4.96 -9.68
N LEU A 11 -8.94 5.78 -9.69
CA LEU A 11 -7.71 5.51 -8.95
C LEU A 11 -7.96 5.47 -7.44
N ARG A 12 -8.66 6.46 -6.89
CA ARG A 12 -9.06 6.48 -5.46
C ARG A 12 -9.89 5.24 -5.12
N TYR A 13 -10.85 4.87 -5.97
CA TYR A 13 -11.66 3.66 -5.80
C TYR A 13 -10.81 2.39 -5.77
N ALA A 14 -9.84 2.25 -6.67
CA ALA A 14 -8.92 1.11 -6.71
C ALA A 14 -8.04 0.98 -5.44
N TYR A 15 -7.82 2.08 -4.71
CA TYR A 15 -7.11 2.11 -3.42
C TYR A 15 -8.03 2.17 -2.20
N GLU A 16 -9.34 1.99 -2.38
CA GLU A 16 -10.35 2.03 -1.29
C GLU A 16 -10.40 3.39 -0.57
N GLU A 17 -10.13 4.49 -1.30
CA GLU A 17 -10.11 5.88 -0.80
C GLU A 17 -11.40 6.66 -1.12
N THR A 18 -12.50 5.93 -1.30
CA THR A 18 -13.82 6.45 -1.67
C THR A 18 -14.86 6.02 -0.63
N SER A 19 -15.88 6.86 -0.45
CA SER A 19 -17.02 6.55 0.40
C SER A 19 -17.91 5.46 -0.22
N THR A 20 -18.76 4.83 0.59
CA THR A 20 -19.71 3.81 0.10
C THR A 20 -20.66 4.35 -0.98
N GLU A 21 -21.04 5.62 -0.88
CA GLU A 21 -21.88 6.27 -1.90
C GLU A 21 -21.12 6.46 -3.21
N GLU A 22 -19.87 6.97 -3.14
CA GLU A 22 -19.00 7.08 -4.31
C GLU A 22 -18.75 5.70 -4.96
N ASN A 23 -18.57 4.64 -4.15
CA ASN A 23 -18.37 3.28 -4.67
C ASN A 23 -19.54 2.82 -5.56
N GLN A 24 -20.77 3.00 -5.10
CA GLN A 24 -21.97 2.61 -5.85
C GLN A 24 -22.07 3.37 -7.18
N GLN A 25 -21.80 4.67 -7.15
CA GLN A 25 -21.85 5.51 -8.35
C GLN A 25 -20.74 5.15 -9.35
N ILE A 26 -19.54 4.83 -8.85
CA ILE A 26 -18.42 4.39 -9.66
C ILE A 26 -18.71 3.02 -10.28
N GLU A 27 -19.24 2.07 -9.52
CA GLU A 27 -19.64 0.75 -10.02
C GLU A 27 -20.66 0.87 -11.15
N GLU A 28 -21.69 1.71 -10.97
CA GLU A 28 -22.68 1.97 -12.03
C GLU A 28 -22.03 2.61 -13.26
N LEU A 29 -21.10 3.55 -13.09
CA LEU A 29 -20.38 4.17 -14.19
C LEU A 29 -19.53 3.14 -14.97
N LEU A 30 -18.78 2.29 -14.27
CA LEU A 30 -17.94 1.27 -14.89
C LEU A 30 -18.74 0.25 -15.71
N MET A 31 -20.03 0.06 -15.42
CA MET A 31 -20.91 -0.78 -16.24
C MET A 31 -21.28 -0.14 -17.59
N HIS A 32 -21.23 1.19 -17.70
CA HIS A 32 -21.70 1.93 -18.88
C HIS A 32 -20.56 2.61 -19.66
N ASP A 33 -19.44 2.90 -19.01
CA ASP A 33 -18.24 3.52 -19.60
C ASP A 33 -17.12 2.50 -19.75
N HIS A 34 -16.95 2.00 -20.98
CA HIS A 34 -15.95 0.99 -21.30
C HIS A 34 -14.52 1.49 -21.16
N GLU A 35 -14.25 2.77 -21.47
CA GLU A 35 -12.89 3.32 -21.37
C GLU A 35 -12.44 3.40 -19.92
N LEU A 36 -13.33 3.83 -19.01
CA LEU A 36 -13.05 3.85 -17.58
C LEU A 36 -12.93 2.45 -16.98
N LEU A 37 -13.70 1.48 -17.48
CA LEU A 37 -13.54 0.08 -17.08
C LEU A 37 -12.19 -0.49 -17.46
N LEU A 38 -11.73 -0.25 -18.69
CA LEU A 38 -10.39 -0.68 -19.13
C LEU A 38 -9.30 -0.02 -18.26
N PHE A 39 -9.43 1.27 -18.00
CA PHE A 39 -8.52 1.98 -17.11
C PHE A 39 -8.49 1.38 -15.70
N TYR A 40 -9.66 1.05 -15.12
CA TYR A 40 -9.74 0.39 -13.83
C TYR A 40 -9.00 -0.95 -13.82
N LEU A 41 -9.19 -1.79 -14.85
CA LEU A 41 -8.53 -3.08 -14.97
C LEU A 41 -7.00 -2.92 -15.07
N ASP A 42 -6.52 -1.96 -15.86
CA ASP A 42 -5.09 -1.64 -15.97
C ASP A 42 -4.47 -1.26 -14.63
N ILE A 43 -5.17 -0.44 -13.83
CA ILE A 43 -4.72 -0.05 -12.48
C ILE A 43 -4.68 -1.27 -11.54
N MET A 44 -5.69 -2.14 -11.59
CA MET A 44 -5.72 -3.34 -10.76
C MET A 44 -4.58 -4.31 -11.09
N ASP A 45 -4.29 -4.50 -12.38
CA ASP A 45 -3.16 -5.32 -12.83
C ASP A 45 -1.81 -4.70 -12.44
N LEU A 46 -1.66 -3.38 -12.60
CA LEU A 46 -0.46 -2.66 -12.15
C LEU A 46 -0.25 -2.79 -10.64
N LYS A 47 -1.30 -2.57 -9.84
CA LYS A 47 -1.27 -2.71 -8.37
C LYS A 47 -0.85 -4.13 -7.97
N ALA A 48 -1.41 -5.15 -8.62
CA ALA A 48 -1.02 -6.53 -8.40
C ALA A 48 0.44 -6.80 -8.80
N GLY A 49 0.94 -6.18 -9.87
CA GLY A 49 2.34 -6.24 -10.29
C GLY A 49 3.30 -5.59 -9.28
N LEU A 50 2.96 -4.40 -8.78
CA LEU A 50 3.77 -3.68 -7.79
C LEU A 50 3.89 -4.43 -6.47
N ASN A 51 2.83 -5.15 -6.05
CA ASN A 51 2.87 -5.99 -4.85
C ASN A 51 3.83 -7.18 -4.95
N LYS A 52 4.25 -7.56 -6.16
CA LYS A 52 5.25 -8.62 -6.38
C LYS A 52 6.68 -8.11 -6.30
N VAL A 53 6.88 -6.79 -6.23
CA VAL A 53 8.21 -6.20 -6.16
C VAL A 53 8.74 -6.41 -4.74
N GLU A 54 9.58 -7.43 -4.57
CA GLU A 54 10.31 -7.65 -3.33
C GLU A 54 11.57 -6.79 -3.31
N LEU A 55 11.59 -5.78 -2.44
CA LEU A 55 12.79 -5.03 -2.12
C LEU A 55 13.45 -5.63 -0.89
N GLN A 56 14.71 -6.02 -1.03
CA GLN A 56 15.51 -6.50 0.10
C GLN A 56 16.44 -5.37 0.58
N PRO A 57 16.55 -5.15 1.90
CA PRO A 57 17.54 -4.22 2.43
C PRO A 57 18.95 -4.71 2.10
N SER A 58 19.90 -3.79 1.96
CA SER A 58 21.31 -4.18 1.82
C SER A 58 21.80 -4.90 3.08
N THR A 59 22.72 -5.86 2.91
CA THR A 59 23.33 -6.62 4.01
C THR A 59 23.92 -5.71 5.08
N ARG A 60 24.52 -4.59 4.67
CA ARG A 60 25.06 -3.58 5.59
C ARG A 60 24.01 -3.08 6.59
N VAL A 61 22.80 -2.79 6.10
CA VAL A 61 21.71 -2.26 6.93
C VAL A 61 21.20 -3.33 7.89
N THR A 62 21.02 -4.56 7.40
CA THR A 62 20.59 -5.67 8.27
C THR A 62 21.62 -5.94 9.36
N ASP A 63 22.91 -5.93 9.05
CA ASP A 63 23.98 -6.15 10.02
C ASP A 63 24.01 -5.06 11.07
N THR A 64 23.90 -3.80 10.65
CA THR A 64 23.86 -2.63 11.56
C THR A 64 22.70 -2.75 12.56
N ILE A 65 21.50 -3.12 12.09
CA ILE A 65 20.32 -3.28 12.95
C ILE A 65 20.51 -4.45 13.93
N LEU A 66 21.01 -5.59 13.44
CA LEU A 66 21.24 -6.78 14.26
C LEU A 66 22.29 -6.52 15.35
N GLU A 67 23.37 -5.83 15.00
CA GLU A 67 24.42 -5.45 15.95
C GLU A 67 23.88 -4.51 17.02
N TYR A 68 23.16 -3.46 16.63
CA TYR A 68 22.52 -2.54 17.58
C TYR A 68 21.60 -3.27 18.55
N SER A 69 20.79 -4.21 18.06
CA SER A 69 19.87 -5.01 18.88
C SER A 69 20.61 -5.88 19.91
N ARG A 70 21.70 -6.54 19.51
CA ARG A 70 22.54 -7.35 20.40
C ARG A 70 23.16 -6.51 21.53
N VAL A 71 23.75 -5.38 21.17
CA VAL A 71 24.38 -4.46 22.14
C VAL A 71 23.34 -3.92 23.11
N SER A 72 22.16 -3.54 22.62
CA SER A 72 21.07 -3.03 23.46
C SER A 72 20.56 -4.09 24.43
N ARG A 73 20.43 -5.35 23.97
CA ARG A 73 20.03 -6.47 24.83
C ARG A 73 21.06 -6.73 25.94
N GLN A 74 22.35 -6.76 25.61
CA GLN A 74 23.43 -6.96 26.60
C GLN A 74 23.47 -5.84 27.64
N LYS A 75 23.33 -4.58 27.21
CA LYS A 75 23.23 -3.43 28.13
C LYS A 75 22.05 -3.52 29.08
N ASN A 76 20.92 -4.05 28.62
CA ASN A 76 19.74 -4.23 29.47
C ASN A 76 19.93 -5.38 30.48
N GLN A 77 20.61 -6.47 30.09
CA GLN A 77 20.92 -7.59 30.98
C GLN A 77 21.93 -7.24 32.07
N SER A 78 22.98 -6.49 31.75
CA SER A 78 23.96 -6.03 32.73
C SER A 78 23.38 -5.04 33.74
N ARG A 79 22.40 -4.23 33.33
CA ARG A 79 21.64 -3.36 34.25
C ARG A 79 20.73 -4.13 35.21
N GLN A 80 20.22 -5.29 34.80
CA GLN A 80 19.35 -6.14 35.64
C GLN A 80 20.13 -6.97 36.67
N GLN A 81 21.42 -7.24 36.44
CA GLN A 81 22.28 -7.99 37.37
C GLN A 81 22.97 -7.11 38.42
N SER A 82 22.81 -5.79 38.34
CA SER A 82 23.42 -4.81 39.26
C SER A 82 22.48 -4.38 40.41
N TYR A 83 21.37 -5.10 40.60
CA TYR A 83 20.42 -4.96 41.69
C TYR A 83 20.33 -6.24 42.51
#